data_AF-A0A928IGD8-F1
#
_entry.id   AF-A0A928IGD8-F1
#
_cell.length_a   1.000
_cell.length_b   1.000
_cell.length_c   1.000
_cell.angle_alpha   90.00
_cell.angle_beta   90.00
_cell.angle_gamma   90.00
#
_symmetry.space_group_name_H-M   'P 1'
#
loop_
_entity.id
_entity.type
_entity.pdbx_description
1 polymer ?
#
loop_
_entity_poly.entity_id
_entity_poly.type
_entity_poly.pdbx_seq_one_letter_code
_entity_poly.pdbx_strand_id
1 'polypeptide(L)'
;MRLHKFGRLSSFQVILLGFAAVILIGAFLLMLPISSKEGIITPFSDAIFTSTSAVCVTGLIVQDTATYWSYFGQAIILILIQIGGLGVVTVAASVSILAGRKIGLGQRSTMQEAMSAPSVGGIVRLTWFILKGVL
;
A
#
# COMPACT_ATOMS: atom_id res chain seq x y z
N MET A 1 -20.82 -15.52 18.96
CA MET A 1 -20.81 -14.40 17.99
C MET A 1 -20.20 -14.91 16.69
N ARG A 2 -21.03 -15.39 15.75
CA ARG A 2 -20.59 -15.97 14.47
C ARG A 2 -20.18 -14.84 13.54
N LEU A 3 -18.88 -14.68 13.28
CA LEU A 3 -18.42 -13.76 12.24
C LEU A 3 -18.81 -14.29 10.86
N HIS A 4 -19.38 -13.38 10.07
CA HIS A 4 -19.94 -13.56 8.75
C HIS A 4 -19.00 -14.28 7.77
N LYS A 5 -19.62 -15.14 6.95
CA LYS A 5 -19.12 -15.67 5.68
C LYS A 5 -18.46 -14.55 4.86
N PHE A 6 -17.15 -14.53 4.76
CA PHE A 6 -16.50 -14.01 3.57
C PHE A 6 -16.69 -15.06 2.48
N GLY A 7 -17.40 -14.71 1.40
CA GLY A 7 -17.46 -15.53 0.19
C GLY A 7 -16.06 -15.86 -0.31
N ARG A 8 -15.90 -16.92 -1.11
CA ARG A 8 -14.63 -17.29 -1.75
C ARG A 8 -14.13 -16.15 -2.65
N LEU A 9 -13.48 -15.14 -2.08
CA LEU A 9 -12.81 -14.09 -2.83
C LEU A 9 -11.59 -14.70 -3.50
N SER A 10 -11.46 -14.48 -4.81
CA SER A 10 -10.27 -14.87 -5.56
C SER A 10 -9.06 -14.06 -5.06
N SER A 11 -7.86 -14.62 -5.14
CA SER A 11 -6.61 -13.92 -4.80
C SER A 11 -6.52 -12.56 -5.48
N PHE A 12 -6.93 -12.46 -6.75
CA PHE A 12 -6.95 -11.21 -7.51
C PHE A 12 -7.88 -10.16 -6.89
N GLN A 13 -9.06 -10.57 -6.41
CA GLN A 13 -10.00 -9.66 -5.74
C GLN A 13 -9.45 -9.16 -4.41
N VAL A 14 -8.72 -10.01 -3.67
CA VAL A 14 -8.06 -9.61 -2.42
C VAL A 14 -6.96 -8.58 -2.70
N ILE A 15 -6.16 -8.78 -3.75
CA ILE A 15 -5.14 -7.82 -4.18
C ILE A 15 -5.79 -6.49 -4.56
N LEU A 16 -6.79 -6.52 -5.43
CA LEU A 16 -7.47 -5.32 -5.93
C LEU A 16 -8.11 -4.52 -4.79
N LEU A 17 -8.83 -5.19 -3.87
CA LEU A 17 -9.43 -4.56 -2.70
C LEU A 17 -8.37 -4.00 -1.75
N GLY A 18 -7.22 -4.66 -1.61
CA GLY A 18 -6.10 -4.16 -0.84
C GLY A 18 -5.55 -2.85 -1.40
N PHE A 19 -5.27 -2.80 -2.71
CA PHE A 19 -4.84 -1.57 -3.38
C PHE A 19 -5.87 -0.45 -3.26
N ALA A 20 -7.14 -0.75 -3.53
CA ALA A 20 -8.23 0.22 -3.40
C ALA A 20 -8.32 0.78 -1.98
N ALA A 21 -8.20 -0.06 -0.94
CA ALA A 21 -8.24 0.36 0.45
C ALA A 21 -7.06 1.29 0.80
N VAL A 22 -5.84 0.92 0.40
CA VAL A 22 -4.64 1.75 0.66
C VAL A 22 -4.76 3.11 -0.05
N ILE A 23 -5.22 3.12 -1.30
CA ILE A 23 -5.41 4.37 -2.07
C ILE A 23 -6.47 5.26 -1.41
N LEU A 24 -7.60 4.70 -0.98
CA LEU A 24 -8.64 5.48 -0.32
C LEU A 24 -8.17 6.04 1.02
N ILE A 25 -7.48 5.24 1.84
CA ILE A 25 -6.91 5.71 3.11
C ILE A 25 -5.88 6.82 2.86
N GLY A 26 -4.98 6.64 1.89
CA GLY A 26 -3.99 7.65 1.50
C GLY A 26 -4.64 8.95 1.02
N ALA A 27 -5.68 8.85 0.19
CA ALA A 27 -6.46 9.99 -0.28
C ALA A 27 -7.10 10.76 0.89
N PHE A 28 -7.76 10.06 1.83
CA PHE A 28 -8.35 10.72 3.00
C PHE A 28 -7.29 11.39 3.87
N LEU A 29 -6.14 10.76 4.08
CA LEU A 29 -5.03 11.33 4.85
C LEU A 29 -4.45 12.59 4.18
N LEU A 30 -4.30 12.59 2.86
CA LEU A 30 -3.85 13.76 2.09
C LEU A 30 -4.89 14.88 2.03
N MET A 31 -6.16 14.56 2.24
CA MET A 31 -7.24 15.54 2.25
C MET A 31 -7.25 16.42 3.51
N LEU A 32 -6.64 15.96 4.61
CA LEU A 32 -6.60 16.74 5.86
C LEU A 32 -5.83 18.07 5.68
N PRO A 33 -6.25 19.14 6.35
CA PRO A 33 -5.58 20.44 6.28
C PRO A 33 -4.11 20.38 6.72
N ILE A 34 -3.76 19.50 7.67
CA ILE A 34 -2.38 19.30 8.12
C ILE A 34 -1.46 18.76 7.01
N SER A 35 -2.02 18.15 5.97
CA SER A 35 -1.27 17.62 4.82
C SER A 35 -0.91 18.72 3.81
N SER A 36 -1.65 19.82 3.78
CA SER A 36 -1.33 20.99 2.95
C SER A 36 -0.42 21.97 3.70
N LYS A 37 0.52 22.58 3.00
CA LYS A 37 1.41 23.61 3.56
C LYS A 37 0.66 24.85 4.02
N GLU A 38 -0.44 25.20 3.34
CA GLU A 38 -1.29 26.34 3.66
C GLU A 38 -2.37 26.01 4.70
N GLY A 39 -2.45 24.76 5.16
CA GLY A 39 -3.48 24.36 6.12
C GLY A 39 -4.89 24.24 5.52
N ILE A 40 -5.01 24.17 4.19
CA ILE A 40 -6.29 24.06 3.48
C ILE A 40 -6.65 22.60 3.20
N ILE A 41 -7.95 22.31 3.12
CA ILE A 41 -8.44 21.00 2.71
C ILE A 41 -8.16 20.80 1.22
N THR A 42 -7.40 19.76 0.90
CA THR A 42 -7.13 19.38 -0.50
C THR A 42 -8.41 18.83 -1.14
N PRO A 43 -8.74 19.19 -2.39
CA PRO A 43 -9.86 18.57 -3.11
C PRO A 43 -9.70 17.04 -3.21
N PHE A 44 -10.81 16.30 -3.09
CA PHE A 44 -10.78 14.83 -3.13
C PHE A 44 -10.20 14.29 -4.44
N SER A 45 -10.48 14.94 -5.57
CA SER A 45 -9.93 14.59 -6.89
C SER A 45 -8.39 14.59 -6.91
N ASP A 46 -7.78 15.61 -6.29
CA ASP A 46 -6.34 15.82 -6.30
C ASP A 46 -5.67 14.86 -5.30
N ALA A 47 -6.32 14.63 -4.16
CA ALA A 47 -5.86 13.71 -3.14
C ALA A 47 -5.91 12.24 -3.62
N ILE A 48 -7.01 11.81 -4.25
CA ILE A 48 -7.12 10.44 -4.78
C ILE A 48 -6.20 10.21 -5.97
N PHE A 49 -6.00 11.20 -6.83
CA PHE A 49 -5.05 11.10 -7.93
C PHE A 49 -3.61 10.97 -7.40
N THR A 50 -3.21 11.87 -6.50
CA THR A 50 -1.88 11.84 -5.87
C THR A 50 -1.65 10.51 -5.14
N SER A 51 -2.63 10.04 -4.37
CA SER A 51 -2.53 8.76 -3.67
C SER A 51 -2.43 7.57 -4.62
N THR A 52 -3.19 7.56 -5.72
CA THR A 52 -3.12 6.50 -6.73
C THR A 52 -1.77 6.50 -7.42
N SER A 53 -1.28 7.68 -7.82
CA SER A 53 0.01 7.83 -8.49
C SER A 53 1.18 7.40 -7.60
N ALA A 54 1.12 7.73 -6.31
CA ALA A 54 2.11 7.30 -5.33
C ALA A 54 2.10 5.78 -5.12
N VAL A 55 0.93 5.17 -4.89
CA VAL A 55 0.80 3.72 -4.68
C VAL A 55 1.16 2.92 -5.95
N CYS A 56 0.86 3.43 -7.13
CA CYS A 56 1.26 2.79 -8.39
C CYS A 56 2.69 3.15 -8.83
N VAL A 57 3.38 4.03 -8.08
CA VAL A 57 4.74 4.51 -8.36
C VAL A 57 4.88 5.09 -9.77
N THR A 58 3.83 5.75 -10.27
CA THR A 58 3.80 6.33 -11.63
C THR A 58 4.47 7.69 -11.74
N GLY A 59 4.53 8.45 -10.64
CA GLY A 59 5.20 9.76 -10.60
C GLY A 59 4.43 10.93 -11.22
N LEU A 60 3.14 10.75 -11.52
CA LEU A 60 2.26 11.84 -11.98
C LEU A 60 1.81 12.68 -10.78
N ILE A 61 1.83 14.01 -10.93
CA ILE A 61 1.44 14.96 -9.89
C ILE A 61 0.40 15.95 -10.43
N VAL A 62 -0.60 16.28 -9.61
CA VAL A 62 -1.61 17.32 -9.91
C VAL A 62 -1.22 18.65 -9.27
N GLN A 63 -0.68 18.57 -8.05
CA GLN A 63 -0.14 19.69 -7.31
C GLN A 63 1.37 19.49 -7.15
N ASP A 64 2.14 20.59 -7.16
CA ASP A 64 3.60 20.51 -6.99
C ASP A 64 3.97 19.94 -5.62
N THR A 65 4.69 18.81 -5.62
CA THR A 65 4.88 18.05 -4.38
C THR A 65 5.78 18.77 -3.36
N ALA A 66 6.71 19.59 -3.84
CA ALA A 66 7.69 20.28 -3.00
C ALA A 66 7.09 21.50 -2.31
N THR A 67 6.10 22.15 -2.93
CA THR A 67 5.55 23.42 -2.46
C THR A 67 4.15 23.30 -1.86
N TYR A 68 3.31 22.39 -2.36
CA TYR A 68 1.91 22.25 -1.92
C TYR A 68 1.76 21.45 -0.62
N TRP A 69 2.46 20.32 -0.51
CA TRP A 69 2.34 19.44 0.66
C TRP A 69 3.20 19.92 1.82
N SER A 70 2.65 19.80 3.02
CA SER A 70 3.44 19.93 4.25
C SER A 70 4.40 18.75 4.40
N TYR A 71 5.32 18.83 5.37
CA TYR A 71 6.17 17.69 5.73
C TYR A 71 5.35 16.44 6.09
N PHE A 72 4.16 16.62 6.69
CA PHE A 72 3.25 15.51 6.98
C PHE A 72 2.68 14.90 5.69
N GLY A 73 2.22 15.73 4.75
CA GLY A 73 1.73 15.26 3.45
C GLY A 73 2.82 14.55 2.64
N GLN A 74 4.03 15.09 2.62
CA GLN A 74 5.19 14.48 1.96
C GLN A 74 5.54 13.11 2.59
N ALA A 75 5.49 12.99 3.92
CA ALA A 75 5.70 11.72 4.60
C ALA A 75 4.65 10.67 4.19
N ILE A 76 3.37 11.06 4.08
CA ILE A 76 2.31 10.17 3.58
C ILE A 76 2.62 9.71 2.16
N ILE A 77 2.99 10.62 1.25
CA ILE A 77 3.31 10.29 -0.15
C ILE A 77 4.48 9.30 -0.21
N LEU A 78 5.54 9.51 0.56
CA LEU A 78 6.68 8.59 0.64
C LEU A 78 6.26 7.21 1.15
N ILE A 79 5.43 7.13 2.18
CA ILE A 79 4.90 5.86 2.71
C ILE A 79 4.07 5.14 1.63
N LEU A 80 3.23 5.86 0.89
CA LEU A 80 2.42 5.31 -0.19
C LEU A 80 3.30 4.76 -1.33
N ILE A 81 4.36 5.46 -1.71
CA ILE A 81 5.36 4.99 -2.69
C ILE A 81 6.00 3.68 -2.23
N GLN A 82 6.42 3.59 -0.96
CA GLN A 82 7.05 2.38 -0.42
C GLN A 82 6.07 1.20 -0.37
N ILE A 83 4.81 1.45 0.03
CA ILE A 83 3.77 0.41 0.00
C ILE A 83 3.50 -0.06 -1.43
N GLY A 84 3.49 0.87 -2.38
CA GLY A 84 3.35 0.61 -3.80
C GLY A 84 4.46 -0.25 -4.38
N GLY A 85 5.71 0.16 -4.19
CA GLY A 85 6.89 -0.49 -4.73
C GLY A 85 7.14 -1.90 -4.18
N LEU A 86 6.78 -2.16 -2.91
CA LEU A 86 6.83 -3.50 -2.32
C LEU A 86 5.63 -4.37 -2.72
N GLY A 87 4.53 -3.74 -3.13
CA GLY A 87 3.23 -4.36 -3.35
C GLY A 87 2.45 -4.56 -2.05
N VAL A 88 1.15 -4.25 -2.08
CA VAL A 88 0.26 -4.26 -0.89
C VAL A 88 0.24 -5.62 -0.18
N VAL A 89 0.34 -6.72 -0.94
CA VAL A 89 0.36 -8.08 -0.37
C VAL A 89 1.66 -8.37 0.37
N THR A 90 2.80 -7.91 -0.14
CA THR A 90 4.10 -8.04 0.52
C THR A 90 4.13 -7.27 1.83
N VAL A 91 3.56 -6.07 1.85
CA VAL A 91 3.42 -5.26 3.08
C VAL A 91 2.51 -5.95 4.09
N ALA A 92 1.33 -6.42 3.68
CA ALA A 92 0.41 -7.15 4.55
C ALA A 92 1.02 -8.44 5.13
N ALA A 93 1.80 -9.16 4.33
CA ALA A 93 2.54 -10.34 4.78
C ALA A 93 3.67 -9.98 5.75
N SER A 94 4.41 -8.91 5.49
CA SER A 94 5.50 -8.43 6.35
C SER A 94 4.98 -8.02 7.72
N VAL A 95 3.85 -7.31 7.78
CA VAL A 95 3.16 -6.98 9.05
C VAL A 95 2.71 -8.25 9.79
N SER A 96 2.20 -9.25 9.06
CA SER A 96 1.79 -10.53 9.67
C SER A 96 2.97 -11.31 10.26
N ILE A 97 4.13 -11.30 9.58
CA ILE A 97 5.38 -11.92 10.05
C ILE A 97 5.91 -11.20 11.28
N LEU A 98 6.00 -9.87 11.24
CA LEU A 98 6.49 -9.04 12.35
C LEU A 98 5.59 -9.14 13.59
N ALA A 99 4.28 -9.35 13.39
CA ALA A 99 3.32 -9.61 14.47
C ALA A 99 3.37 -11.06 15.02
N GLY A 100 4.32 -11.88 14.60
CA GLY A 100 4.51 -13.25 15.10
C GLY A 100 3.43 -14.25 14.66
N ARG A 101 2.59 -13.91 13.68
CA ARG A 101 1.52 -14.79 13.19
C ARG A 101 2.08 -15.74 12.13
N LYS A 102 1.83 -17.05 12.30
CA LYS A 102 2.25 -18.08 11.33
C LYS A 102 1.53 -17.86 9.99
N ILE A 103 2.29 -17.69 8.91
CA ILE A 103 1.76 -17.55 7.56
C ILE A 103 1.21 -18.89 7.07
N GLY A 104 -0.10 -18.95 6.82
CA GLY A 104 -0.78 -20.11 6.23
C GLY A 104 -0.56 -20.25 4.72
N LEU A 105 -0.83 -21.43 4.16
CA LEU A 105 -0.65 -21.75 2.73
C LEU A 105 -1.40 -20.79 1.78
N GLY A 106 -2.59 -20.32 2.17
CA GLY A 106 -3.37 -19.36 1.38
C GLY A 106 -2.67 -18.00 1.22
N GLN A 107 -2.07 -17.46 2.28
CA GLN A 107 -1.29 -16.21 2.20
C GLN A 107 -0.05 -16.38 1.31
N ARG A 108 0.60 -17.55 1.33
CA ARG A 108 1.74 -17.84 0.45
C ARG A 108 1.33 -17.86 -1.03
N SER A 109 0.16 -18.40 -1.34
CA SER A 109 -0.40 -18.39 -2.70
C SER A 109 -0.69 -16.97 -3.20
N THR A 110 -1.34 -16.14 -2.37
CA THR A 110 -1.64 -14.74 -2.74
C THR A 110 -0.37 -13.89 -2.89
N MET A 111 0.67 -14.13 -2.08
CA MET A 111 1.98 -13.48 -2.25
C MET A 111 2.64 -13.87 -3.58
N GLN A 112 2.60 -15.14 -3.96
CA GLN A 112 3.15 -15.60 -5.25
C GLN A 112 2.44 -14.91 -6.43
N GLU A 113 1.11 -14.83 -6.36
CA GLU A 113 0.26 -14.24 -7.40
C GLU A 113 0.46 -12.73 -7.52
N ALA A 114 0.62 -12.02 -6.39
CA ALA A 114 0.88 -10.58 -6.37
C ALA A 114 2.28 -10.20 -6.87
N MET A 115 3.27 -11.10 -6.71
CA MET A 115 4.67 -10.86 -7.10
C MET A 115 5.03 -11.47 -8.47
N SER A 116 4.08 -12.13 -9.14
CA SER A 116 4.33 -12.93 -10.35
C SER A 116 5.53 -13.87 -10.20
N ALA A 117 5.70 -14.46 -9.01
CA ALA A 117 6.90 -15.24 -8.67
C ALA A 117 6.78 -16.70 -9.18
N PRO A 118 7.84 -17.28 -9.78
CA PRO A 118 7.78 -18.60 -10.42
C PRO A 118 7.73 -19.79 -9.43
N SER A 119 7.99 -19.59 -8.13
CA SER A 119 7.84 -20.67 -7.12
C SER A 119 7.72 -20.17 -5.68
N VAL A 120 7.04 -20.96 -4.84
CA VAL A 120 6.78 -20.68 -3.40
C VAL A 120 8.03 -20.83 -2.53
N GLY A 121 9.05 -21.53 -3.03
CA GLY A 121 10.30 -21.78 -2.32
C GLY A 121 11.22 -20.56 -2.35
N GLY A 122 11.44 -19.92 -1.21
CA GLY A 122 12.38 -18.80 -1.10
C GLY A 122 11.76 -17.41 -1.11
N ILE A 123 10.43 -17.28 -1.22
CA ILE A 123 9.72 -15.99 -1.12
C ILE A 123 10.09 -15.25 0.18
N VAL A 124 10.16 -15.95 1.31
CA VAL A 124 10.54 -15.34 2.61
C VAL A 124 11.97 -14.79 2.58
N ARG A 125 12.89 -15.46 1.87
CA ARG A 125 14.28 -15.00 1.71
C ARG A 125 14.36 -13.79 0.77
N LEU A 126 13.54 -13.77 -0.29
CA LEU A 126 13.44 -12.63 -1.21
C LEU A 126 12.82 -11.40 -0.53
N THR A 127 11.72 -11.58 0.22
CA THR A 127 11.10 -10.50 1.01
C THR A 127 12.08 -9.92 2.02
N TRP A 128 12.87 -10.78 2.69
CA TRP A 128 13.91 -10.33 3.62
C TRP A 128 15.06 -9.58 2.93
N PHE A 129 15.45 -10.00 1.72
CA PHE A 129 16.49 -9.31 0.93
C PHE A 129 16.01 -7.93 0.44
N ILE A 130 14.77 -7.82 -0.02
CA ILE A 130 14.17 -6.56 -0.45
C ILE A 130 14.01 -5.60 0.73
N LEU A 131 13.51 -6.09 1.88
CA LEU A 131 13.40 -5.27 3.10
C LEU A 131 14.75 -4.70 3.55
N LYS A 132 15.85 -5.46 3.41
CA LYS A 132 17.21 -4.99 3.75
C LYS A 132 17.82 -4.03 2.74
N GLY A 133 17.32 -4.02 1.50
CA GLY A 133 17.82 -3.15 0.43
C GLY A 133 17.02 -1.85 0.26
N VAL A 134 15.77 -1.85 0.71
CA VAL A 134 14.81 -0.73 0.57
C VAL A 134 14.73 0.16 1.81
N LEU A 135 15.19 -0.34 2.97
CA LEU A 135 15.10 0.29 4.30
C LEU A 135 16.49 0.45 4.89
#